data_AF-A0A966E1D8-F1
#
_entry.id   AF-A0A966E1D8-F1
#
_cell.length_a   1.000
_cell.length_b   1.000
_cell.length_c   1.000
_cell.angle_alpha   90.00
_cell.angle_beta   90.00
_cell.angle_gamma   90.00
#
_symmetry.space_group_name_H-M   'P 1'
#
loop_
_entity.id
_entity.type
_entity.pdbx_description
1 polymer ?
#
loop_
_entity_poly.entity_id
_entity_poly.type
_entity_poly.pdbx_seq_one_letter_code
_entity_poly.pdbx_strand_id
1 'polypeptide(L)'
;MRRTTIFLLMLLAGVAWSDEGIDITEPPKVAALSDLQERIDSISAAVTDCTSSGKDHGDCLCENEEPILDFNRAVEELFETYSDLKTADIVRFRTSDGMVVSQSLSGIKNQAQMKLNCN
;
A
#
# COMPACT_ATOMS: atom_id res chain seq x y z
N MET A 1 -6.13 31.46 -50.43
CA MET A 1 -7.20 31.93 -49.52
C MET A 1 -8.44 31.10 -49.87
N ARG A 2 -9.06 30.28 -49.01
CA ARG A 2 -9.47 30.47 -47.61
C ARG A 2 -9.16 29.21 -46.80
N ARG A 3 -8.66 29.43 -45.57
CA ARG A 3 -8.48 28.43 -44.51
C ARG A 3 -9.85 28.10 -43.93
N THR A 4 -10.21 26.83 -43.87
CA THR A 4 -11.31 26.35 -43.02
C THR A 4 -10.67 25.63 -41.85
N THR A 5 -10.43 26.37 -40.76
CA THR A 5 -9.94 25.81 -39.49
C THR A 5 -11.14 25.19 -38.78
N ILE A 6 -11.15 23.86 -38.65
CA ILE A 6 -12.11 23.18 -37.77
C ILE A 6 -11.55 23.27 -36.35
N PHE A 7 -12.21 24.06 -35.50
CA PHE A 7 -12.04 24.01 -34.06
C PHE A 7 -12.71 22.72 -33.55
N LEU A 8 -11.92 21.67 -33.35
CA LEU A 8 -12.37 20.53 -32.57
C LEU A 8 -12.18 20.88 -31.08
N LEU A 9 -13.21 21.50 -30.49
CA LEU A 9 -13.41 21.53 -29.05
C LEU A 9 -13.68 20.08 -28.60
N MET A 10 -12.63 19.31 -28.37
CA MET A 10 -12.75 18.16 -27.48
C MET A 10 -12.79 18.71 -26.06
N LEU A 11 -14.02 18.81 -25.56
CA LEU A 11 -14.36 18.85 -24.16
C LEU A 11 -13.41 17.91 -23.41
N LEU A 12 -12.56 18.49 -22.57
CA LEU A 12 -12.00 17.80 -21.41
C LEU A 12 -13.21 17.39 -20.57
N ALA A 13 -13.81 16.24 -20.92
CA ALA A 13 -14.61 15.48 -19.99
C ALA A 13 -13.65 15.22 -18.84
N GLY A 14 -13.84 15.97 -17.76
CA GLY A 14 -13.20 15.69 -16.50
C GLY A 14 -13.44 14.23 -16.24
N VAL A 15 -12.38 13.43 -16.33
CA VAL A 15 -12.36 12.13 -15.71
C VAL A 15 -12.48 12.48 -14.23
N ALA A 16 -13.71 12.44 -13.72
CA ALA A 16 -13.94 12.39 -12.29
C ALA A 16 -13.49 10.98 -11.92
N TRP A 17 -12.24 10.85 -11.47
CA TRP A 17 -11.78 9.63 -10.85
C TRP A 17 -12.70 9.45 -9.63
N SER A 18 -13.49 8.37 -9.63
CA SER A 18 -14.31 7.99 -8.48
C SER A 18 -13.35 7.77 -7.32
N ASP A 19 -13.28 8.76 -6.44
CA ASP A 19 -12.39 8.83 -5.29
C ASP A 19 -12.96 7.91 -4.19
N GLU A 20 -12.88 6.60 -4.41
CA GLU A 20 -13.48 5.56 -3.55
C GLU A 20 -12.70 5.28 -2.26
N GLY A 21 -11.61 6.02 -2.01
CA GLY A 21 -10.83 5.90 -0.79
C GLY A 21 -11.41 6.73 0.36
N ILE A 22 -11.44 6.17 1.57
CA ILE A 22 -11.81 6.93 2.78
C ILE A 22 -10.61 7.70 3.34
N ASP A 23 -10.81 8.97 3.70
CA ASP A 23 -9.78 9.77 4.34
C ASP A 23 -9.69 9.45 5.84
N ILE A 24 -8.50 9.06 6.29
CA ILE A 24 -8.18 8.77 7.69
C ILE A 24 -7.39 9.95 8.26
N THR A 25 -7.97 10.59 9.28
CA THR A 25 -7.38 11.77 9.95
C THR A 25 -7.11 11.55 11.44
N GLU A 26 -7.63 10.46 12.01
CA GLU A 26 -7.42 10.10 13.41
C GLU A 26 -5.94 9.76 13.66
N PRO A 27 -5.20 10.52 14.49
CA PRO A 27 -3.75 10.34 14.62
C PRO A 27 -3.29 8.91 14.96
N PRO A 28 -3.98 8.16 15.86
CA PRO A 28 -3.61 6.77 16.14
C PRO A 28 -3.76 5.84 14.92
N LYS A 29 -4.84 6.00 14.13
CA LYS A 29 -5.06 5.21 12.90
C LYS A 29 -4.02 5.55 11.83
N VAL A 30 -3.74 6.84 11.65
CA VAL A 30 -2.69 7.32 10.73
C VAL A 30 -1.32 6.75 11.12
N ALA A 31 -1.00 6.76 12.41
CA ALA A 31 0.26 6.21 12.91
C ALA A 31 0.37 4.70 12.63
N ALA A 32 -0.70 3.94 12.90
CA ALA A 32 -0.72 2.50 12.64
C ALA A 32 -0.60 2.16 11.15
N LEU A 33 -1.28 2.92 10.27
CA LEU A 33 -1.17 2.75 8.82
C LEU A 33 0.23 3.14 8.30
N SER A 34 0.83 4.19 8.87
CA SER A 34 2.20 4.59 8.53
C SER A 34 3.22 3.54 8.97
N ASP A 35 3.08 2.98 10.17
CA ASP A 35 3.94 1.91 10.67
C ASP A 35 3.89 0.67 9.77
N LEU A 36 2.70 0.27 9.29
CA LEU A 36 2.58 -0.81 8.31
C LEU A 36 3.29 -0.51 6.99
N GLN A 37 3.18 0.73 6.49
CA GLN A 37 3.88 1.15 5.28
C GLN A 37 5.41 1.04 5.45
N GLU A 38 5.93 1.55 6.57
CA GLU A 38 7.37 1.48 6.89
C GLU A 38 7.87 0.04 6.99
N ARG A 39 7.08 -0.87 7.56
CA ARG A 39 7.39 -2.30 7.61
C ARG A 39 7.46 -2.93 6.23
N ILE A 40 6.49 -2.65 5.35
CA ILE A 40 6.48 -3.14 3.97
C ILE A 40 7.72 -2.63 3.22
N ASP A 41 8.04 -1.34 3.35
CA ASP A 41 9.18 -0.74 2.67
C ASP A 41 10.50 -1.35 3.16
N SER A 42 10.63 -1.59 4.47
CA SER A 42 11.78 -2.24 5.07
C SER A 42 11.95 -3.69 4.58
N ILE A 43 10.88 -4.49 4.60
CA ILE A 43 10.88 -5.88 4.08
C ILE A 43 11.22 -5.89 2.60
N SER A 44 10.60 -5.02 1.81
CA SER A 44 10.82 -4.92 0.37
C SER A 44 12.29 -4.56 0.07
N ALA A 45 12.87 -3.62 0.81
CA ALA A 45 14.28 -3.27 0.67
C ALA A 45 15.19 -4.46 1.00
N ALA A 46 14.97 -5.13 2.14
CA ALA A 46 15.80 -6.26 2.56
C ALA A 46 15.72 -7.45 1.58
N VAL A 47 14.53 -7.78 1.08
CA VAL A 47 14.34 -8.83 0.08
C VAL A 47 14.95 -8.44 -1.27
N THR A 48 14.85 -7.17 -1.66
CA THR A 48 15.49 -6.65 -2.89
C THR A 48 17.01 -6.70 -2.80
N ASP A 49 17.59 -6.32 -1.66
CA ASP A 49 19.04 -6.38 -1.43
C ASP A 49 19.54 -7.82 -1.46
N CYS A 50 18.82 -8.74 -0.79
CA CYS A 50 19.13 -10.16 -0.79
C CYS A 50 19.06 -10.75 -2.22
N THR A 51 18.00 -10.49 -2.97
CA THR A 51 17.87 -11.00 -4.35
C THR A 51 18.92 -10.38 -5.28
N SER A 52 19.28 -9.11 -5.07
CA SER A 52 20.35 -8.44 -5.82
C SER A 52 21.74 -9.04 -5.56
N SER A 53 21.92 -9.76 -4.44
CA SER A 53 23.14 -10.53 -4.16
C SER A 53 23.24 -11.86 -4.92
N GLY A 54 22.21 -12.23 -5.68
CA GLY A 54 22.15 -13.44 -6.49
C GLY A 54 21.51 -14.66 -5.80
N LYS A 55 20.94 -14.47 -4.61
CA LYS A 55 20.15 -15.51 -3.91
C LYS A 55 18.76 -15.64 -4.53
N ASP A 56 18.16 -16.83 -4.39
CA ASP A 56 16.79 -17.07 -4.84
C ASP A 56 15.80 -16.22 -4.02
N HIS A 57 14.70 -15.81 -4.65
CA HIS A 57 13.70 -14.99 -3.98
C HIS A 57 13.06 -15.71 -2.79
N GLY A 58 12.82 -17.02 -2.88
CA GLY A 58 12.30 -17.83 -1.77
C GLY A 58 13.25 -17.85 -0.59
N ASP A 59 14.55 -18.06 -0.83
CA ASP A 59 15.58 -18.01 0.21
C ASP A 59 15.60 -16.63 0.89
N CYS A 60 15.49 -15.56 0.10
CA CYS A 60 15.45 -14.19 0.63
C CYS A 60 14.21 -13.90 1.47
N LEU A 61 13.04 -14.40 1.08
CA LEU A 61 11.84 -14.31 1.91
C LEU A 61 12.02 -15.06 3.23
N CYS A 62 12.69 -16.22 3.21
CA CYS A 62 12.98 -17.00 4.40
C CYS A 62 14.03 -16.37 5.32
N GLU A 63 15.06 -15.74 4.76
CA GLU A 63 16.01 -14.94 5.54
C GLU A 63 15.34 -13.72 6.23
N ASN A 64 14.20 -13.29 5.70
CA ASN A 64 13.38 -12.19 6.25
C ASN A 64 12.07 -12.70 6.88
N GLU A 65 12.01 -13.96 7.30
CA GLU A 65 10.80 -14.57 7.85
C GLU A 65 10.27 -13.81 9.07
N GLU A 66 11.12 -13.50 10.05
CA GLU A 66 10.71 -12.83 11.28
C GLU A 66 10.09 -11.44 11.01
N PRO A 67 10.72 -10.53 10.25
CA PRO A 67 10.09 -9.27 9.82
C PRO A 67 8.74 -9.46 9.12
N ILE A 68 8.62 -10.47 8.25
CA ILE A 68 7.36 -10.76 7.54
C ILE A 68 6.28 -11.23 8.52
N LEU A 69 6.61 -12.13 9.45
CA LEU A 69 5.66 -12.58 10.48
C LEU A 69 5.23 -11.44 11.41
N ASP A 70 6.12 -10.52 11.71
CA ASP A 70 5.82 -9.33 12.51
C ASP A 70 4.88 -8.37 11.76
N PHE A 71 5.12 -8.15 10.46
CA PHE A 71 4.18 -7.45 9.58
C PHE A 71 2.80 -8.11 9.57
N ASN A 72 2.74 -9.44 9.41
CA ASN A 72 1.48 -10.17 9.38
C ASN A 72 0.66 -9.94 10.66
N ARG A 73 1.32 -9.99 11.82
CA ARG A 73 0.69 -9.73 13.12
C ARG A 73 0.20 -8.30 13.25
N ALA A 74 1.02 -7.32 12.85
CA ALA A 74 0.63 -5.91 12.88
C ALA A 74 -0.61 -5.63 12.01
N VAL A 75 -0.73 -6.32 10.87
CA VAL A 75 -1.92 -6.23 10.02
C VAL A 75 -3.15 -6.81 10.72
N GLU A 76 -3.03 -7.98 11.36
CA GLU A 76 -4.12 -8.57 12.14
C GLU A 76 -4.58 -7.62 13.27
N GLU A 77 -3.63 -7.10 14.04
CA GLU A 77 -3.87 -6.15 15.14
C GLU A 77 -4.54 -4.86 14.67
N LEU A 78 -4.14 -4.32 13.50
CA LEU A 78 -4.79 -3.14 12.90
C LEU A 78 -6.29 -3.40 12.70
N PHE A 79 -6.64 -4.51 12.06
CA PHE A 79 -8.04 -4.81 11.75
C PHE A 79 -8.83 -5.21 13.00
N GLU A 80 -8.22 -5.81 14.00
CA GLU A 80 -8.87 -6.06 15.29
C GLU A 80 -9.17 -4.76 16.05
N THR A 81 -8.19 -3.84 16.08
CA THR A 81 -8.31 -2.56 16.78
C THR A 81 -9.27 -1.60 16.07
N TYR A 82 -9.20 -1.52 14.75
CA TYR A 82 -9.98 -0.61 13.92
C TYR A 82 -10.92 -1.40 13.00
N SER A 83 -11.95 -1.97 13.61
CA SER A 83 -12.89 -2.85 12.91
C SER A 83 -13.62 -2.18 11.72
N ASP A 84 -13.75 -0.85 11.73
CA ASP A 84 -14.28 -0.05 10.63
C ASP A 84 -13.43 -0.12 9.36
N LEU A 85 -12.12 -0.39 9.49
CA LEU A 85 -11.23 -0.56 8.35
C LEU A 85 -11.44 -1.90 7.62
N LYS A 86 -12.08 -2.89 8.24
CA LYS A 86 -12.31 -4.21 7.61
C LYS A 86 -13.18 -4.14 6.35
N THR A 87 -14.01 -3.10 6.24
CA THR A 87 -14.92 -2.89 5.11
C THR A 87 -14.42 -1.86 4.10
N ALA A 88 -13.31 -1.17 4.42
CA ALA A 88 -12.70 -0.22 3.50
C ALA A 88 -11.76 -0.95 2.53
N ASP A 89 -11.83 -0.61 1.25
CA ASP A 89 -10.90 -1.13 0.25
C ASP A 89 -9.64 -0.26 0.15
N ILE A 90 -9.85 1.05 -0.02
CA ILE A 90 -8.78 2.05 -0.10
C ILE A 90 -8.90 3.04 1.06
N VAL A 91 -7.79 3.32 1.72
CA VAL A 91 -7.66 4.40 2.69
C VAL A 91 -6.66 5.44 2.21
N ARG A 92 -6.88 6.69 2.59
CA ARG A 92 -5.99 7.81 2.31
C ARG A 92 -5.61 8.46 3.62
N PHE A 93 -4.32 8.70 3.83
CA PHE A 93 -3.85 9.39 5.03
C PHE A 93 -2.66 10.29 4.70
N ARG A 94 -2.44 11.29 5.54
CA ARG A 94 -1.29 12.18 5.43
C ARG A 94 -0.23 11.74 6.43
N THR A 95 0.97 11.43 5.95
CA THR A 95 2.14 11.10 6.77
C THR A 95 2.68 12.34 7.47
N SER A 96 3.56 12.14 8.45
CA SER A 96 4.14 13.22 9.27
C SER A 96 4.96 14.25 8.46
N ASP A 97 5.52 13.83 7.33
CA ASP A 97 6.22 14.67 6.35
C ASP A 97 5.29 15.39 5.35
N GLY A 98 3.98 15.17 5.46
CA GLY A 98 2.97 15.84 4.66
C GLY A 98 2.59 15.14 3.36
N MET A 99 3.21 13.99 3.03
CA MET A 99 2.81 13.21 1.86
C MET A 99 1.43 12.57 2.05
N VAL A 100 0.67 12.44 0.96
CA VAL A 100 -0.61 11.72 0.96
C VAL A 100 -0.35 10.32 0.44
N VAL A 101 -0.62 9.33 1.28
CA VAL A 101 -0.50 7.91 0.96
C VAL A 101 -1.90 7.37 0.68
N SER A 102 -2.04 6.61 -0.42
CA SER A 102 -3.25 5.84 -0.73
C SER A 102 -2.91 4.37 -0.62
N GLN A 103 -3.61 3.66 0.27
CA GLN A 103 -3.29 2.29 0.62
C GLN A 103 -4.48 1.37 0.38
N SER A 104 -4.26 0.27 -0.34
CA SER A 104 -5.23 -0.82 -0.45
C SER A 104 -5.15 -1.71 0.79
N LEU A 105 -6.22 -1.73 1.58
CA LEU A 105 -6.35 -2.57 2.77
C LEU A 105 -6.58 -4.04 2.41
N SER A 106 -7.30 -4.31 1.32
CA SER A 106 -7.45 -5.66 0.78
C SER A 106 -6.09 -6.21 0.30
N GLY A 107 -5.28 -5.38 -0.35
CA GLY A 107 -3.92 -5.70 -0.75
C GLY A 107 -3.02 -6.03 0.44
N ILE A 108 -2.98 -5.17 1.46
CA ILE A 108 -2.23 -5.43 2.70
C ILE A 108 -2.65 -6.74 3.34
N LYS A 109 -3.96 -6.97 3.48
CA LYS A 109 -4.48 -8.19 4.09
C LYS A 109 -4.07 -9.44 3.32
N ASN A 110 -4.10 -9.39 1.99
CA ASN A 110 -3.70 -10.52 1.16
C ASN A 110 -2.19 -10.81 1.28
N GLN A 111 -1.35 -9.77 1.33
CA GLN A 111 0.09 -9.91 1.55
C GLN A 111 0.39 -10.53 2.92
N ALA A 112 -0.31 -10.08 3.97
CA ALA A 112 -0.15 -10.60 5.32
C ALA A 112 -0.53 -12.09 5.48
N GLN A 113 -1.30 -12.64 4.55
CA GLN A 113 -1.73 -14.04 4.57
C GLN A 113 -0.79 -14.97 3.78
N MET A 114 0.29 -14.43 3.22
CA MET A 114 1.29 -15.23 2.53
C MET A 114 1.96 -16.19 3.51
N LYS A 115 1.88 -17.48 3.21
CA LYS A 115 2.59 -18.52 3.95
C LYS A 115 4.00 -18.66 3.40
N LEU A 116 4.99 -18.43 4.25
CA LEU A 116 6.38 -18.73 3.95
C LEU A 116 6.61 -20.24 4.09
N ASN A 117 7.36 -20.81 3.16
CA ASN A 117 7.73 -22.23 3.18
C ASN A 117 9.25 -22.33 3.27
N CYS A 118 9.75 -22.17 4.50
CA CYS A 118 11.16 -22.15 4.83
C CYS A 118 11.56 -23.50 5.42
N ASN A 119 11.62 -24.51 4.54
CA ASN A 119 12.00 -25.90 4.87
C ASN A 119 13.34 -26.27 4.25
#